data_AF-A0A243S8E5-F1
#
_entry.id   AF-A0A243S8E5-F1
#
_cell.length_a   1.000
_cell.length_b   1.000
_cell.length_c   1.000
_cell.angle_alpha   90.00
_cell.angle_beta   90.00
_cell.angle_gamma   90.00
#
_symmetry.space_group_name_H-M   'P 1'
#
loop_
_entity.id
_entity.type
_entity.pdbx_description
1 polymer ?
#
loop_
_entity_poly.entity_id
_entity_poly.type
_entity_poly.pdbx_seq_one_letter_code
_entity_poly.pdbx_strand_id
1 'polypeptide(L)'
;MAVKIKLKRLGKIRSPHYRIVVADSRTRRDGRAIEEIGKYHPTYNPSVIEVDAERVAYWLGVGAQPTEPVMAILKKTGDWQKFKGEPAPAPLLTQPEKAARPSFEALGGDDEGKGEAITQKKKAEKKDEASAESASTEA
;
A
#
# COMPACT_ATOMS: atom_id res chain seq x y z
N MET A 1 -23.36 -3.89 16.64
CA MET A 1 -23.39 -3.64 15.18
C MET A 1 -22.97 -2.18 14.98
N ALA A 2 -21.67 -1.92 14.96
CA ALA A 2 -21.15 -0.55 14.90
C ALA A 2 -20.15 -0.44 13.75
N VAL A 3 -20.32 0.57 12.90
CA VAL A 3 -19.35 0.91 11.86
C VAL A 3 -18.22 1.68 12.51
N LYS A 4 -16.98 1.25 12.28
CA LYS A 4 -15.78 1.88 12.80
C LYS A 4 -14.86 2.31 11.68
N ILE A 5 -14.16 3.43 11.91
CA ILE A 5 -13.04 3.84 11.08
C ILE A 5 -11.77 3.26 11.71
N LYS A 6 -11.13 2.32 11.00
CA LYS A 6 -9.98 1.56 11.50
C LYS A 6 -8.82 1.56 10.51
N LEU A 7 -7.63 1.25 11.00
CA LEU A 7 -6.45 1.04 10.17
C LEU A 7 -6.36 -0.41 9.72
N LYS A 8 -6.43 -0.63 8.41
CA LYS A 8 -6.12 -1.91 7.79
C LYS A 8 -4.62 -1.99 7.52
N ARG A 9 -3.96 -3.06 7.98
CA ARG A 9 -2.51 -3.21 7.83
C ARG A 9 -2.19 -3.87 6.50
N LEU A 10 -1.32 -3.24 5.75
CA LEU A 10 -0.70 -3.72 4.53
C LEU A 10 0.83 -3.63 4.67
N GLY A 11 1.52 -4.09 3.63
CA GLY A 11 2.97 -4.04 3.53
C GLY A 11 3.66 -5.24 4.15
N LYS A 12 5.01 -5.19 4.10
CA LYS A 12 5.89 -6.28 4.53
C LYS A 12 6.32 -6.12 6.00
N ILE A 13 7.01 -7.13 6.50
CA ILE A 13 7.69 -7.04 7.80
C ILE A 13 8.59 -5.79 7.85
N ARG A 14 8.58 -5.06 8.98
CA ARG A 14 9.31 -3.79 9.20
C ARG A 14 8.99 -2.63 8.24
N SER A 15 7.96 -2.74 7.40
CA SER A 15 7.51 -1.64 6.55
C SER A 15 5.98 -1.59 6.49
N PRO A 16 5.33 -1.22 7.61
CA PRO A 16 3.87 -1.19 7.69
C PRO A 16 3.32 -0.02 6.86
N HIS A 17 2.31 -0.33 6.05
CA HIS A 17 1.51 0.64 5.32
C HIS A 17 0.06 0.47 5.77
N TYR A 18 -0.62 1.55 6.13
CA TYR A 18 -2.01 1.46 6.59
C TYR A 18 -2.96 2.10 5.61
N ARG A 19 -4.11 1.48 5.40
CA ARG A 19 -5.28 2.10 4.78
C ARG A 19 -6.24 2.53 5.87
N ILE A 20 -6.77 3.74 5.76
CA ILE A 20 -7.84 4.22 6.62
C ILE A 20 -9.13 3.71 5.99
N VAL A 21 -9.80 2.80 6.67
CA VAL A 21 -10.97 2.10 6.12
C VAL A 21 -12.17 2.21 7.03
N VAL A 22 -13.34 2.25 6.42
CA VAL A 22 -14.63 2.14 7.09
C VAL A 22 -15.10 0.71 7.01
N ALA A 23 -15.40 0.10 8.15
CA ALA A 23 -15.84 -1.29 8.22
C ALA A 23 -16.62 -1.61 9.49
N ASP A 24 -17.46 -2.66 9.45
CA ASP A 24 -18.16 -3.16 10.63
C ASP A 24 -17.15 -3.64 11.69
N SER A 25 -17.43 -3.35 12.96
CA SER A 25 -16.57 -3.66 14.10
C SER A 25 -16.21 -5.13 14.25
N ARG A 26 -17.07 -6.05 13.78
CA ARG A 26 -16.89 -7.51 13.91
C ARG A 26 -15.95 -8.08 12.85
N THR A 27 -15.67 -7.32 11.80
CA THR A 27 -14.79 -7.78 10.74
C THR A 27 -13.33 -7.81 11.21
N ARG A 28 -12.58 -8.83 10.74
CA ARG A 28 -11.12 -8.93 10.92
C ARG A 28 -10.42 -7.61 10.57
N ARG A 29 -9.26 -7.33 11.18
CA ARG A 29 -8.41 -6.16 10.90
C ARG A 29 -8.22 -5.91 9.40
N ASP A 30 -7.79 -6.94 8.67
CA ASP A 30 -7.48 -6.86 7.23
C ASP A 30 -8.60 -7.43 6.34
N GLY A 31 -9.83 -7.49 6.87
CA GLY A 31 -10.98 -8.02 6.16
C GLY A 31 -11.52 -7.11 5.06
N ARG A 32 -12.76 -7.42 4.64
CA ARG A 32 -13.52 -6.60 3.68
C ARG A 32 -13.85 -5.25 4.30
N ALA A 33 -13.49 -4.18 3.60
CA ALA A 33 -13.90 -2.82 3.92
C ALA A 33 -15.23 -2.49 3.21
N ILE A 34 -15.98 -1.55 3.76
CA ILE A 34 -17.09 -0.89 3.06
C ILE A 34 -16.49 0.10 2.07
N GLU A 35 -15.55 0.92 2.56
CA GLU A 35 -14.89 1.97 1.79
C GLU A 35 -13.48 2.24 2.32
N GLU A 36 -12.56 2.64 1.43
CA GLU A 36 -11.23 3.13 1.77
C GLU A 36 -11.20 4.65 1.62
N ILE A 37 -10.99 5.37 2.73
CA ILE A 37 -11.11 6.84 2.79
C ILE A 37 -9.75 7.54 2.90
N GLY A 38 -8.66 6.78 2.89
CA GLY A 38 -7.31 7.35 2.99
C GLY A 38 -6.21 6.33 3.22
N LYS A 39 -4.99 6.83 3.41
CA LYS A 39 -3.81 6.03 3.73
C LYS A 39 -2.93 6.74 4.75
N TYR A 40 -2.19 5.93 5.51
CA TYR A 40 -1.26 6.38 6.53
C TYR A 40 0.03 5.54 6.48
N HIS A 41 1.16 6.18 6.24
CA HIS A 41 2.47 5.53 6.19
C HIS A 41 3.40 6.13 7.26
N PRO A 42 3.56 5.47 8.42
CA PRO A 42 4.40 5.99 9.52
C PRO A 42 5.90 5.87 9.27
N THR A 43 6.33 5.02 8.34
CA THR A 43 7.76 4.73 8.11
C THR A 43 8.50 5.91 7.49
N TYR A 44 7.78 6.85 6.86
CA TYR A 44 8.38 8.03 6.26
C TYR A 44 8.54 9.17 7.27
N ASN A 45 9.52 10.03 7.04
CA ASN A 45 9.74 11.26 7.80
C ASN A 45 9.77 12.46 6.83
N PRO A 46 8.74 13.34 6.82
CA PRO A 46 7.50 13.28 7.61
C PRO A 46 6.55 12.15 7.18
N SER A 47 5.68 11.71 8.09
CA SER A 47 4.73 10.61 7.82
C SER A 47 3.71 11.00 6.75
N VAL A 48 3.45 10.10 5.79
CA VAL A 48 2.43 10.35 4.75
C VAL A 48 1.05 10.12 5.34
N ILE A 49 0.22 11.16 5.31
CA ILE A 49 -1.20 11.11 5.68
C ILE A 49 -1.96 11.69 4.49
N GLU A 50 -2.81 10.87 3.88
CA GLU A 50 -3.75 11.32 2.85
C GLU A 50 -5.14 10.83 3.26
N VAL A 51 -6.07 11.77 3.34
CA VAL A 51 -7.43 11.53 3.82
C VAL A 51 -8.39 12.28 2.91
N ASP A 52 -9.47 11.61 2.51
CA ASP A 52 -10.60 12.26 1.83
C ASP A 52 -11.50 12.93 2.88
N ALA A 53 -11.42 14.26 2.96
CA ALA A 53 -12.13 15.07 3.94
C ALA A 53 -13.66 14.99 3.79
N GLU A 54 -14.18 14.88 2.56
CA GLU A 54 -15.61 14.82 2.29
C GLU A 54 -16.20 13.50 2.79
N ARG A 55 -15.51 12.40 2.47
CA ARG A 55 -15.95 11.06 2.90
C ARG A 55 -15.82 10.88 4.40
N VAL A 56 -14.78 11.42 5.02
CA VAL A 56 -14.66 11.42 6.49
C VAL A 56 -15.83 12.16 7.13
N ALA A 57 -16.18 13.36 6.66
CA ALA A 57 -17.28 14.13 7.20
C ALA A 57 -18.62 13.37 7.10
N TYR A 58 -18.89 12.74 5.96
CA TYR A 58 -20.06 11.89 5.77
C TYR A 58 -20.11 10.73 6.79
N TRP A 59 -19.01 9.98 6.92
CA TRP A 59 -18.97 8.81 7.80
C TRP A 59 -19.08 9.17 9.28
N LEU A 60 -18.46 10.28 9.70
CA LEU A 60 -18.64 10.82 11.04
C LEU A 60 -20.08 11.28 11.28
N GLY A 61 -20.73 11.89 10.28
CA GLY A 61 -22.13 12.32 10.33
C GLY A 61 -23.12 11.16 10.50
N VAL A 62 -22.90 10.02 9.83
CA VAL A 62 -23.72 8.80 10.02
C VAL A 62 -23.39 8.02 11.30
N GLY A 63 -22.48 8.54 12.13
CA GLY A 63 -22.16 7.97 13.45
C GLY A 63 -21.03 6.94 13.45
N ALA A 64 -20.21 6.84 12.40
CA ALA A 64 -19.06 5.95 12.40
C ALA A 64 -18.08 6.35 13.52
N GLN A 65 -17.63 5.36 14.30
CA GLN A 65 -16.76 5.61 15.44
C GLN A 65 -15.28 5.42 15.05
N PRO A 66 -14.43 6.48 15.10
CA PRO A 66 -13.01 6.32 14.83
C PRO A 66 -12.30 5.58 15.97
N THR A 67 -11.32 4.76 15.60
CA THR A 67 -10.39 4.16 16.58
C THR A 67 -9.35 5.20 17.04
N GLU A 68 -8.74 5.01 18.21
CA GLU A 68 -7.76 5.94 18.80
C GLU A 68 -6.65 6.41 17.82
N PRO A 69 -5.93 5.54 17.08
CA PRO A 69 -4.92 6.00 16.13
C PRO A 69 -5.51 6.79 14.96
N VAL A 70 -6.73 6.43 14.52
CA VAL A 70 -7.43 7.19 13.46
C VAL A 70 -7.84 8.56 13.98
N MET A 71 -8.34 8.65 15.21
CA MET A 71 -8.68 9.92 15.83
C MET A 71 -7.45 10.84 15.91
N ALA A 72 -6.27 10.31 16.25
CA ALA A 72 -5.03 11.08 16.24
C ALA A 72 -4.66 11.58 14.83
N ILE A 73 -4.87 10.76 13.78
CA ILE A 73 -4.66 11.16 12.38
C ILE A 73 -5.64 12.27 11.99
N LEU A 74 -6.95 12.09 12.24
CA LEU A 74 -7.96 13.10 11.91
C LEU A 74 -7.75 14.42 12.64
N LYS A 75 -7.26 14.38 13.89
CA LYS A 75 -6.85 15.56 14.64
C LYS A 75 -5.63 16.27 14.07
N LYS A 76 -4.72 15.55 13.38
CA LYS A 76 -3.58 16.15 12.69
C LYS A 76 -3.99 16.76 11.35
N THR A 77 -4.89 16.11 10.61
CA THR A 77 -5.41 16.63 9.34
C THR A 77 -6.38 17.80 9.53
N GLY A 78 -7.03 17.90 10.70
CA GLY A 78 -8.01 18.93 11.01
C GLY A 78 -9.46 18.53 10.72
N ASP A 79 -9.70 17.33 10.19
CA ASP A 79 -11.05 16.86 9.85
C ASP A 79 -11.90 16.59 11.08
N TRP A 80 -11.27 16.17 12.19
CA TRP A 80 -11.97 16.02 13.47
C TRP A 80 -12.45 17.36 14.02
N GLN A 81 -11.59 18.38 13.95
CA GLN A 81 -11.88 19.72 14.40
C GLN A 81 -12.96 20.36 13.54
N LYS A 82 -12.90 20.20 12.21
CA LYS A 82 -13.98 20.61 11.29
C LYS A 82 -15.32 19.96 11.66
N PHE A 83 -15.33 18.67 12.00
CA PHE A 83 -16.55 17.97 12.40
C PHE A 83 -17.10 18.44 13.75
N LYS A 84 -16.23 18.81 14.70
CA LYS A 84 -16.63 19.29 16.04
C LYS A 84 -16.83 20.81 16.13
N GLY A 85 -16.46 21.56 15.11
CA GLY A 85 -16.50 23.04 15.13
C GLY A 85 -15.37 23.67 15.95
N GLU A 86 -14.27 22.95 16.15
CA GLU A 86 -13.08 23.41 16.88
C GLU A 86 -12.06 24.08 15.93
N PRO A 87 -11.15 24.94 16.44
CA PRO A 87 -10.13 25.58 15.61
C PRO A 87 -9.19 24.56 14.96
N ALA A 88 -8.81 24.83 13.71
CA ALA A 88 -7.96 23.94 12.92
C ALA A 88 -6.54 23.82 13.53
N PRO A 89 -5.95 22.62 13.54
CA PRO A 89 -4.58 22.38 14.00
C PRO A 89 -3.54 23.00 13.05
N ALA A 90 -2.29 23.07 13.52
CA ALA A 90 -1.15 23.49 12.70
C ALA A 90 -1.01 22.62 11.42
N PRO A 91 -0.55 23.19 10.30
CA PRO A 91 -0.44 22.48 9.03
C PRO A 91 0.52 21.29 9.11
N LEU A 92 0.21 20.23 8.37
CA LEU A 92 1.04 19.03 8.28
C LEU A 92 2.40 19.36 7.63
N LEU A 93 3.47 18.76 8.14
CA LEU A 93 4.77 18.79 7.47
C LEU A 93 4.69 17.94 6.19
N THR A 94 4.85 18.59 5.04
CA THR A 94 4.87 17.93 3.73
C THR A 94 6.24 17.28 3.48
N GLN A 95 6.24 16.12 2.82
CA GLN A 95 7.51 15.52 2.37
C GLN A 95 8.16 16.43 1.32
N PRO A 96 9.49 16.63 1.38
CA PRO A 96 10.20 17.24 0.27
C PRO A 96 9.98 16.36 -0.96
N GLU A 97 9.67 16.99 -2.10
CA GLU A 97 9.47 16.27 -3.36
C GLU A 97 10.70 15.41 -3.62
N LYS A 98 10.49 14.09 -3.71
CA LYS A 98 11.58 13.14 -3.89
C LYS A 98 12.25 13.48 -5.23
N ALA A 99 13.49 13.97 -5.18
CA ALA A 99 14.27 14.30 -6.36
C ALA A 99 14.10 13.19 -7.40
N ALA A 100 13.55 13.55 -8.56
CA ALA A 100 13.26 12.63 -9.64
C ALA A 100 14.51 11.82 -9.89
N ARG A 101 14.44 10.51 -9.66
CA ARG A 101 15.51 9.63 -10.10
C ARG A 101 15.60 9.83 -11.60
N PRO A 102 16.78 10.16 -12.16
CA PRO A 102 16.90 10.34 -13.59
C PRO A 102 16.32 9.11 -14.29
N SER A 103 15.53 9.35 -15.34
CA SER A 103 14.98 8.28 -16.15
C SER A 103 16.12 7.37 -16.60
N PHE A 104 15.83 6.07 -16.77
CA PHE A 104 16.82 5.09 -17.23
C PHE A 104 17.50 5.54 -18.55
N GLU A 105 16.79 6.29 -19.41
CA GLU A 105 17.34 6.94 -20.61
C GLU A 105 18.46 7.96 -20.32
N ALA A 106 18.39 8.69 -19.21
CA ALA A 106 19.40 9.68 -18.82
C ALA A 106 20.66 9.05 -18.18
N LEU A 107 20.63 7.74 -17.88
CA LEU A 107 21.76 6.96 -17.37
C LEU A 107 22.53 6.22 -18.49
N GLY A 108 22.35 6.64 -19.75
CA GLY A 108 23.12 6.14 -20.89
C GLY A 108 22.63 4.79 -21.40
N GLY A 109 21.34 4.70 -21.67
CA GLY A 109 20.71 3.52 -22.29
C GLY A 109 21.09 3.34 -23.77
N ASP A 110 22.37 3.21 -24.07
CA ASP A 110 22.91 2.68 -25.32
C ASP A 110 24.00 1.66 -24.97
N ASP A 111 23.57 0.51 -24.43
CA ASP A 111 24.39 -0.72 -24.49
C ASP A 111 23.74 -1.60 -25.57
N GLU A 112 24.26 -1.50 -26.80
CA GLU A 112 24.15 -2.56 -27.79
C GLU A 112 24.90 -3.80 -27.27
N GLY A 113 24.35 -4.45 -26.25
CA GLY A 113 24.81 -5.70 -25.70
C GLY A 113 23.74 -6.75 -25.92
N LYS A 114 23.82 -7.47 -27.04
CA LYS A 114 23.16 -8.77 -27.23
C LYS A 114 23.64 -9.74 -26.13
N GLY A 115 23.08 -9.64 -24.94
CA GLY A 115 23.18 -10.66 -23.90
C GLY A 115 22.15 -11.74 -24.20
N GLU A 116 22.57 -12.78 -24.91
CA GLU A 116 21.78 -13.98 -25.14
C GLU A 116 21.12 -14.46 -23.83
N ALA A 117 19.81 -14.70 -23.90
CA ALA A 117 19.02 -15.17 -22.78
C ALA A 117 19.57 -16.51 -22.24
N ILE A 118 20.24 -16.45 -21.09
CA ILE A 118 20.77 -17.63 -20.35
C ILE A 118 19.64 -18.57 -19.85
N THR A 119 18.36 -18.24 -20.07
CA THR A 119 17.22 -19.05 -19.59
C THR A 119 16.82 -20.21 -20.51
N GLN A 120 17.40 -20.36 -21.71
CA GLN A 120 17.07 -21.49 -22.60
C GLN A 120 17.97 -22.74 -22.43
N LYS A 121 19.22 -22.61 -21.97
CA LYS A 121 20.12 -23.78 -21.86
C LYS A 121 19.69 -24.81 -20.80
N LYS A 122 19.09 -24.36 -19.69
CA LYS A 122 18.63 -25.28 -18.62
C LYS A 122 17.35 -26.06 -18.96
N LYS A 123 16.61 -25.68 -20.00
CA LYS A 123 15.39 -26.39 -20.45
C LYS A 123 15.65 -27.36 -21.60
N ALA A 124 16.78 -27.21 -22.31
CA ALA A 124 17.18 -28.14 -23.37
C ALA A 124 17.83 -29.41 -22.79
N GLU A 125 18.80 -29.30 -21.87
CA GLU A 125 19.44 -30.50 -21.28
C GLU A 125 18.46 -31.40 -20.51
N LYS A 126 17.45 -30.82 -19.84
CA LYS A 126 16.45 -31.61 -19.10
C LYS A 126 15.41 -32.30 -20.00
N LYS A 127 15.32 -31.95 -21.28
CA LYS A 127 14.36 -32.56 -22.22
C LYS A 127 14.99 -33.69 -23.04
N ASP A 128 16.31 -33.66 -23.27
CA ASP A 128 17.02 -34.75 -23.95
C ASP A 128 17.32 -35.95 -23.02
N GLU A 129 17.65 -35.73 -21.73
CA GLU A 129 17.84 -36.86 -20.79
C GLU A 129 16.54 -37.66 -20.55
N ALA A 130 15.39 -36.98 -20.44
CA ALA A 130 14.11 -37.64 -20.20
C ALA A 130 13.57 -38.42 -21.42
N SER A 131 14.04 -38.11 -22.63
CA SER A 131 13.63 -38.80 -23.86
C SER A 131 14.56 -39.96 -24.25
N ALA A 132 15.79 -40.01 -23.71
CA ALA A 132 16.72 -41.12 -23.93
C ALA A 132 16.49 -42.30 -22.95
N GLU A 133 16.00 -42.03 -21.74
CA GLU A 133 15.72 -43.07 -20.75
C GLU A 133 14.38 -43.80 -21.01
N SER A 134 13.42 -43.16 -21.68
CA SER A 134 12.15 -43.78 -22.06
C SER A 134 12.20 -44.63 -23.34
N ALA A 135 13.27 -44.52 -24.14
CA ALA A 135 13.47 -45.34 -25.35
C ALA A 135 14.30 -46.62 -25.10
N SER A 136 14.94 -46.77 -23.93
CA SER A 136 15.79 -47.93 -23.61
C SER A 136 15.13 -48.94 -22.65
N THR A 137 13.84 -48.76 -22.33
CA THR A 137 13.09 -49.59 -21.37
C THR A 137 11.88 -50.29 -21.99
N GLU A 138 11.94 -50.60 -23.29
CA GLU A 138 10.98 -51.52 -23.94
C GLU A 138 11.67 -52.23 -25.12
N ALA A 139 12.57 -53.17 -24.81
CA ALA A 139 13.04 -54.24 -25.68
C ALA A 139 13.58 -55.41 -24.84
#